data_AF-A0A7I9WE12-F1
#
_entry.id   AF-A0A7I9WE12-F1
#
_cell.length_a   1.000
_cell.length_b   1.000
_cell.length_c   1.000
_cell.angle_alpha   90.00
_cell.angle_beta   90.00
_cell.angle_gamma   90.00
#
_symmetry.space_group_name_H-M   'P 1'
#
loop_
_entity.id
_entity.type
_entity.pdbx_description
1 polymer ?
#
loop_
_entity_poly.entity_id
_entity_poly.type
_entity_poly.pdbx_seq_one_letter_code
_entity_poly.pdbx_strand_id
1 'polypeptide(L)'
;MTGASSRIEGIGRPRVEPSFLPHVVDRMVSVPDAASVAAAHHVSRVLGRRVGASTGTNIWGAFGLLAEMVEQGRSGSVVTLLADSGDRYADTYFSPEWLETMELDTSDPAAKLSEFERSCSWV
;
A
#
# COMPACT_ATOMS: atom_id res chain seq x y z
N MET A 1 16.34 -12.09 8.41
CA MET A 1 15.94 -11.64 7.06
C MET A 1 15.43 -12.87 6.32
N THR A 2 14.12 -13.12 6.39
CA THR A 2 13.47 -14.25 5.71
C THR A 2 13.41 -13.93 4.21
N GLY A 3 14.21 -14.64 3.41
CA GLY A 3 14.65 -14.27 2.06
C GLY A 3 13.61 -14.37 0.93
N ALA A 4 12.40 -13.86 1.09
CA ALA A 4 11.48 -13.66 -0.03
C ALA A 4 11.48 -12.18 -0.45
N SER A 5 11.75 -11.91 -1.73
CA SER A 5 11.54 -10.58 -2.31
C SER A 5 10.06 -10.22 -2.29
N SER A 6 9.73 -8.95 -2.10
CA SER A 6 8.35 -8.47 -2.24
C SER A 6 7.81 -8.83 -3.63
N ARG A 7 6.52 -9.17 -3.68
CA ARG A 7 5.77 -9.44 -4.92
C ARG A 7 5.22 -8.17 -5.56
N ILE A 8 5.43 -7.01 -4.94
CA ILE A 8 4.95 -5.73 -5.46
C ILE A 8 5.93 -5.16 -6.47
N GLU A 9 5.46 -5.02 -7.70
CA GLU A 9 6.27 -4.55 -8.82
C GLU A 9 6.57 -3.05 -8.71
N GLY A 10 7.76 -2.66 -9.19
CA GLY A 10 8.19 -1.26 -9.28
C GLY A 10 8.81 -0.67 -8.01
N ILE A 11 8.71 -1.33 -6.86
CA ILE A 11 9.27 -0.87 -5.57
C ILE A 11 10.14 -1.97 -4.92
N GLY A 12 10.91 -1.62 -3.87
CA GLY A 12 11.66 -2.61 -3.08
C GLY A 12 12.84 -3.26 -3.82
N ARG A 13 13.67 -2.45 -4.48
CA ARG A 13 14.87 -2.93 -5.19
C ARG A 13 15.87 -3.61 -4.23
N PRO A 14 16.59 -4.67 -4.66
CA PRO A 14 17.56 -5.37 -3.83
C PRO A 14 18.83 -4.55 -3.53
N ARG A 15 19.06 -3.48 -4.30
CA ARG A 15 20.16 -2.54 -4.13
C ARG A 15 19.61 -1.13 -4.08
N VAL A 16 20.24 -0.29 -3.25
CA VAL A 16 19.97 1.14 -3.19
C VAL A 16 20.55 1.82 -4.43
N GLU A 17 19.68 2.48 -5.20
CA GLU A 17 20.06 3.21 -6.41
C GLU A 17 20.79 4.53 -6.07
N PRO A 18 21.74 5.00 -6.90
CA PRO A 18 22.42 6.28 -6.66
C PRO A 18 21.48 7.49 -6.60
N SER A 19 20.31 7.41 -7.23
CA SER A 19 19.27 8.44 -7.18
C SER A 19 18.51 8.49 -5.86
N PHE A 20 18.66 7.48 -4.98
CA PHE A 20 18.05 7.51 -3.66
C PHE A 20 18.86 8.41 -2.73
N LEU A 21 18.21 9.47 -2.23
CA LEU A 21 18.80 10.43 -1.30
C LEU A 21 18.27 10.15 0.11
N PRO A 22 18.93 9.32 0.94
CA PRO A 22 18.40 8.89 2.24
C PRO A 22 18.15 10.05 3.22
N HIS A 23 18.90 11.15 3.08
CA HIS A 23 18.84 12.28 4.01
C HIS A 23 17.60 13.15 3.87
N VAL A 24 16.80 12.98 2.80
CA VAL A 24 15.51 13.70 2.63
C VAL A 24 14.32 12.87 3.10
N VAL A 25 14.56 11.68 3.65
CA VAL A 25 13.52 10.74 4.10
C VAL A 25 13.47 10.75 5.63
N ASP A 26 12.40 11.31 6.19
CA ASP A 26 12.23 11.37 7.66
C ASP A 26 11.92 9.99 8.26
N ARG A 27 11.19 9.14 7.53
CA ARG A 27 10.73 7.83 7.99
C ARG A 27 10.56 6.86 6.83
N MET A 28 10.90 5.60 7.08
CA MET A 28 10.58 4.48 6.20
C MET A 28 9.56 3.56 6.89
N VAL A 29 8.65 3.00 6.10
CA VAL A 29 7.63 2.04 6.56
C VAL A 29 7.71 0.80 5.67
N SER A 30 7.76 -0.37 6.30
CA SER A 30 7.61 -1.64 5.59
C SER A 30 6.14 -2.00 5.54
N VAL A 31 5.63 -2.33 4.35
CA VAL A 31 4.23 -2.66 4.12
C VAL A 31 4.15 -4.11 3.63
N PRO A 32 3.31 -4.97 4.24
CA PRO A 32 3.08 -6.31 3.74
C PRO A 32 2.53 -6.31 2.30
N ASP A 33 2.92 -7.29 1.49
CA ASP A 33 2.42 -7.42 0.11
C ASP A 33 0.89 -7.47 0.07
N ALA A 34 0.28 -8.29 0.94
CA ALA A 34 -1.17 -8.40 1.07
C ALA A 34 -1.86 -7.07 1.40
N ALA A 35 -1.24 -6.24 2.24
CA ALA A 35 -1.75 -4.93 2.58
C ALA A 35 -1.68 -3.96 1.39
N SER A 36 -0.61 -4.05 0.60
CA SER A 36 -0.47 -3.27 -0.64
C SER A 36 -1.54 -3.65 -1.67
N VAL A 37 -1.80 -4.94 -1.87
CA VAL A 37 -2.87 -5.41 -2.77
C VAL A 37 -4.25 -4.99 -2.27
N ALA A 38 -4.55 -5.21 -0.98
CA ALA A 38 -5.83 -4.82 -0.38
C ALA A 38 -6.09 -3.31 -0.52
N ALA A 39 -5.07 -2.48 -0.27
CA ALA A 39 -5.17 -1.04 -0.43
C ALA A 39 -5.38 -0.62 -1.88
N ALA A 40 -4.73 -1.29 -2.85
CA ALA A 40 -4.97 -1.04 -4.26
C ALA A 40 -6.40 -1.40 -4.67
N HIS A 41 -6.95 -2.54 -4.22
CA HIS A 41 -8.35 -2.89 -4.42
C HIS A 41 -9.30 -1.86 -3.81
N HIS A 42 -9.04 -1.47 -2.58
CA HIS A 42 -9.83 -0.50 -1.85
C HIS A 42 -9.90 0.85 -2.59
N VAL A 43 -8.74 1.43 -2.91
CA VAL A 43 -8.66 2.71 -3.63
C VAL A 43 -9.24 2.60 -5.04
N SER A 44 -9.09 1.46 -5.70
CA SER A 44 -9.68 1.25 -7.03
C SER A 44 -11.21 1.35 -7.00
N ARG A 45 -11.85 0.85 -5.93
CA ARG A 45 -13.30 0.99 -5.73
C ARG A 45 -13.69 2.45 -5.48
N VAL A 46 -12.95 3.16 -4.63
CA VAL A 46 -13.21 4.57 -4.31
C VAL A 46 -13.06 5.47 -5.53
N LEU A 47 -12.03 5.24 -6.35
CA LEU A 47 -11.74 6.05 -7.54
C LEU A 47 -12.54 5.64 -8.79
N GLY A 48 -13.22 4.50 -8.77
CA GLY A 48 -13.91 3.95 -9.95
C GLY A 48 -12.97 3.52 -11.08
N ARG A 49 -11.67 3.33 -10.82
CA ARG A 49 -10.67 2.85 -11.78
C ARG A 49 -9.57 2.07 -11.07
N ARG A 50 -8.97 1.09 -11.76
CA ARG A 50 -7.91 0.25 -11.18
C ARG A 50 -6.59 1.02 -11.01
N VAL A 51 -5.89 0.78 -9.91
CA VAL A 51 -4.50 1.25 -9.65
C VAL A 51 -3.57 0.09 -9.31
N GLY A 52 -2.27 0.25 -9.55
CA GLY A 52 -1.26 -0.78 -9.23
C GLY A 52 -1.01 -0.97 -7.73
N ALA A 53 -0.46 -2.11 -7.34
CA ALA A 53 -0.24 -2.44 -5.92
C ALA A 53 0.79 -1.54 -5.22
N SER A 54 1.76 -0.95 -5.95
CA SER A 54 2.67 0.08 -5.41
C SER A 54 1.93 1.36 -4.99
N THR A 55 0.84 1.70 -5.68
CA THR A 55 -0.08 2.76 -5.23
C THR A 55 -0.77 2.35 -3.93
N GLY A 56 -1.14 1.08 -3.80
CA GLY A 56 -1.66 0.54 -2.55
C GLY A 56 -0.66 0.66 -1.39
N THR A 57 0.63 0.36 -1.63
CA THR A 57 1.70 0.58 -0.64
C THR A 57 1.76 2.03 -0.15
N ASN A 58 1.73 2.96 -1.10
CA ASN A 58 1.72 4.40 -0.85
C ASN A 58 0.51 4.84 0.00
N ILE A 59 -0.67 4.31 -0.31
CA ILE A 59 -1.92 4.65 0.38
C ILE A 59 -1.93 4.05 1.79
N TRP A 60 -1.49 2.81 1.95
CA TRP A 60 -1.38 2.17 3.27
C TRP A 60 -0.51 3.00 4.22
N GLY A 61 0.66 3.46 3.74
CA GLY A 61 1.53 4.36 4.50
C GLY A 61 0.87 5.71 4.81
N ALA A 62 0.17 6.30 3.84
CA ALA A 62 -0.51 7.57 4.01
C ALA A 62 -1.64 7.50 5.06
N PHE A 63 -2.44 6.43 5.05
CA PHE A 63 -3.50 6.22 6.03
C PHE A 63 -2.96 6.00 7.44
N GLY A 64 -1.87 5.24 7.57
CA GLY A 64 -1.17 5.12 8.86
C GLY A 64 -0.68 6.47 9.39
N LEU A 65 -0.09 7.31 8.53
CA LEU A 65 0.34 8.66 8.91
C LEU A 65 -0.85 9.56 9.29
N LEU A 66 -1.95 9.50 8.55
CA LEU A 66 -3.17 10.25 8.86
C LEU A 66 -3.75 9.84 10.23
N ALA A 67 -3.79 8.55 10.54
CA ALA A 67 -4.26 8.08 11.83
C ALA A 67 -3.37 8.58 12.99
N GLU A 68 -2.04 8.54 12.82
CA GLU A 68 -1.10 9.10 13.80
C GLU A 68 -1.30 10.62 13.98
N MET A 69 -1.54 11.35 12.89
CA MET A 69 -1.84 12.79 12.96
C MET A 69 -3.13 13.06 13.75
N VAL A 70 -4.18 12.27 13.51
CA VAL A 70 -5.46 12.37 14.25
C VAL A 70 -5.25 12.08 15.73
N GLU A 71 -4.56 10.99 16.08
CA GLU A 71 -4.26 10.63 17.48
C GLU A 71 -3.49 11.73 18.20
N GLN A 72 -2.58 12.41 17.51
CA GLN A 72 -1.76 13.50 18.04
C GLN A 72 -2.48 14.87 18.01
N GLY A 73 -3.71 14.95 17.52
CA GLY A 73 -4.42 16.22 17.34
C GLY A 73 -3.75 17.18 16.34
N ARG A 74 -2.98 16.65 15.38
CA ARG A 74 -2.24 17.42 14.37
C ARG A 74 -3.06 17.56 13.10
N SER A 75 -3.18 18.78 12.61
CA SER A 75 -3.82 19.08 11.31
C SER A 75 -2.78 19.26 10.20
N GLY A 76 -3.19 19.04 8.96
CA GLY A 76 -2.35 19.20 7.78
C GLY A 76 -2.88 18.41 6.59
N SER A 77 -2.12 18.42 5.49
CA SER A 77 -2.43 17.63 4.30
C SER A 77 -1.37 16.55 4.09
N VAL A 78 -1.81 15.34 3.77
CA VAL A 78 -0.95 14.24 3.33
C VAL A 78 -1.11 14.08 1.82
N VAL A 79 -0.01 14.09 1.10
CA VAL A 79 0.03 13.89 -0.35
C VAL A 79 0.76 12.59 -0.66
N THR A 80 0.25 11.84 -1.63
CA THR A 80 0.88 10.60 -2.09
C THR A 80 0.77 10.46 -3.61
N LEU A 81 1.46 9.47 -4.17
CA LEU A 81 1.55 9.25 -5.62
C LEU A 81 0.76 8.00 -6.03
N LEU A 82 -0.02 8.12 -7.11
CA LEU A 82 -0.57 6.98 -7.84
C LEU A 82 0.39 6.66 -8.99
N ALA A 83 1.10 5.55 -8.89
CA ALA A 83 2.23 5.26 -9.76
C ALA A 83 1.82 4.85 -11.18
N ASP A 84 0.87 3.93 -11.32
CA ASP A 84 0.41 3.43 -12.61
C ASP A 84 -1.01 2.84 -12.58
N SER A 85 -1.53 2.49 -13.77
CA SER A 85 -2.85 1.87 -13.92
C SER A 85 -2.83 0.43 -13.42
N GLY A 86 -3.89 0.06 -12.70
CA GLY A 86 -4.10 -1.30 -12.23
C GLY A 86 -4.46 -2.30 -13.33
N ASP A 87 -4.82 -1.82 -14.52
CA ASP A 87 -5.19 -2.67 -15.67
C ASP A 87 -4.04 -3.58 -16.13
N ARG A 88 -2.79 -3.18 -15.86
CA ARG A 88 -1.58 -3.98 -16.13
C ARG A 88 -1.51 -5.26 -15.31
N TYR A 89 -2.26 -5.33 -14.21
CA TYR A 89 -2.18 -6.39 -13.21
C TYR A 89 -3.48 -7.20 -13.13
N ALA A 90 -4.26 -7.24 -14.22
CA ALA A 90 -5.52 -7.95 -14.28
C ALA A 90 -5.35 -9.45 -13.98
N ASP A 91 -4.26 -10.04 -14.47
CA ASP A 91 -3.95 -11.47 -14.30
C ASP A 91 -3.13 -11.76 -13.02
N THR A 92 -2.80 -10.75 -12.22
CA THR A 92 -2.03 -10.89 -10.98
C THR A 92 -2.78 -10.35 -9.77
N TYR A 93 -2.52 -9.11 -9.34
CA TYR A 93 -3.07 -8.55 -8.10
C TYR A 93 -4.60 -8.56 -8.06
N PHE A 94 -5.26 -8.48 -9.24
CA PHE A 94 -6.71 -8.51 -9.39
C PHE A 94 -7.28 -9.90 -9.74
N SER A 95 -6.44 -10.93 -9.78
CA SER A 95 -6.83 -12.32 -10.03
C SER A 95 -6.91 -13.11 -8.71
N PRO A 96 -8.11 -13.58 -8.30
CA PRO A 96 -8.25 -14.40 -7.08
C PRO A 96 -7.38 -15.66 -7.10
N GLU A 97 -7.29 -16.33 -8.26
CA GLU A 97 -6.48 -17.55 -8.45
C GLU A 97 -4.99 -17.26 -8.23
N TRP A 98 -4.51 -16.12 -8.73
CA TRP A 98 -3.12 -15.72 -8.51
C TRP A 98 -2.83 -15.40 -7.04
N LEU A 99 -3.76 -14.71 -6.36
CA LEU A 99 -3.62 -14.41 -4.93
C LEU A 99 -3.57 -15.68 -4.08
N GLU A 100 -4.43 -16.67 -4.38
CA GLU A 100 -4.43 -17.97 -3.72
C GLU A 100 -3.10 -18.70 -3.97
N THR A 101 -2.63 -18.75 -5.22
CA THR A 101 -1.35 -19.37 -5.59
C THR A 101 -0.15 -18.73 -4.87
N MET A 102 -0.21 -17.41 -4.64
CA MET A 102 0.84 -16.67 -3.96
C MET A 102 0.69 -16.62 -2.44
N GLU A 103 -0.35 -17.27 -1.90
CA GLU A 103 -0.71 -17.26 -0.47
C GLU A 103 -0.87 -15.83 0.09
N LEU A 104 -1.45 -14.93 -0.71
CA LEU A 104 -1.69 -13.54 -0.35
C LEU A 104 -3.13 -13.33 0.12
N ASP A 105 -3.36 -13.55 1.41
CA ASP A 105 -4.65 -13.23 2.04
C ASP A 105 -4.80 -11.72 2.29
N THR A 106 -5.77 -11.11 1.62
CA THR A 106 -6.05 -9.67 1.69
C THR A 106 -7.19 -9.32 2.65
N SER A 107 -7.83 -10.31 3.29
CA SER A 107 -9.02 -10.13 4.11
C SER A 107 -8.77 -9.26 5.35
N ASP A 108 -7.75 -9.59 6.14
CA ASP A 108 -7.36 -8.83 7.34
C ASP A 108 -6.99 -7.36 7.01
N PRO A 109 -6.10 -7.10 6.02
CA PRO A 109 -5.83 -5.72 5.60
C PRO A 109 -7.08 -4.99 5.06
N ALA A 110 -7.96 -5.67 4.33
CA ALA A 110 -9.20 -5.07 3.82
C ALA A 110 -10.16 -4.66 4.95
N ALA A 111 -10.25 -5.49 6.01
CA ALA A 111 -11.01 -5.15 7.22
C ALA A 111 -10.42 -3.91 7.90
N LYS A 112 -9.08 -3.83 8.04
CA LYS A 112 -8.39 -2.68 8.62
C LYS A 112 -8.64 -1.38 7.84
N LEU A 113 -8.59 -1.44 6.50
CA LEU A 113 -8.93 -0.30 5.64
C LEU A 113 -10.38 0.18 5.84
N SER A 114 -11.31 -0.77 5.99
CA SER A 114 -12.73 -0.48 6.22
C SER A 114 -12.99 0.09 7.63
N GLU A 115 -12.17 -0.26 8.61
CA GLU A 115 -12.21 0.35 9.95
C GLU A 115 -11.66 1.78 9.90
N PHE A 116 -10.53 2.00 9.23
CA PHE A 116 -9.96 3.33 9.09
C PHE A 116 -10.92 4.34 8.44
N GLU A 117 -11.64 3.97 7.38
CA GLU A 117 -12.64 4.86 6.77
C GLU A 117 -13.72 5.33 7.76
N ARG A 118 -14.05 4.51 8.75
CA ARG A 118 -15.10 4.79 9.74
C ARG A 118 -14.60 5.56 10.94
N SER A 119 -13.39 5.27 11.42
CA SER A 119 -12.89 5.78 12.70
C SER A 119 -11.62 6.62 12.60
N CYS A 120 -10.98 6.68 11.43
CA CYS A 120 -9.62 7.22 11.27
C CYS A 120 -8.59 6.57 12.21
N SER A 121 -8.87 5.38 12.73
CA SER A 121 -7.97 4.64 13.61
C SER A 121 -7.16 3.60 12.81
N TRP A 122 -5.96 3.28 13.30
CA TRP A 122 -5.03 2.37 12.64
C TRP A 122 -4.40 1.41 13.64
N VAL A 123 -5.23 0.52 14.20
CA VAL A 123 -4.82 -0.56 15.12
C VAL A 123 -4.43 -1.79 14.34
#